data_AF-A0A368FQJ2-F1
#
_entry.id   AF-A0A368FQJ2-F1
#
_cell.length_a   1.000
_cell.length_b   1.000
_cell.length_c   1.000
_cell.angle_alpha   90.00
_cell.angle_beta   90.00
_cell.angle_gamma   90.00
#
_symmetry.space_group_name_H-M   'P 1'
#
loop_
_entity.id
_entity.type
_entity.pdbx_description
1 polymer ?
#
loop_
_entity_poly.entity_id
_entity_poly.type
_entity_poly.pdbx_seq_one_letter_code
_entity_poly.pdbx_strand_id
1 'polypeptide(L)'
;MRTLLLLLLLAESGLFVSEVSEHEINVCGTCMMAVLVTKELGRYHSKEKELACRKFQEELNEPGLERLCRRIFREIANNELYDDINDTEEYDRDLIKFCRTKLPKKYCPAYMASK
;
A
#
# COMPACT_ATOMS: atom_id res chain seq x y z
N MET A 1 -28.26 42.81 -14.85
CA MET A 1 -27.39 41.81 -15.51
C MET A 1 -25.92 42.02 -15.09
N ARG A 2 -25.51 41.54 -13.91
CA ARG A 2 -24.11 41.68 -13.43
C ARG A 2 -23.65 40.56 -12.47
N THR A 3 -24.49 39.55 -12.25
CA THR A 3 -24.26 38.49 -11.24
C THR A 3 -24.00 37.10 -11.82
N LEU A 4 -24.05 36.94 -13.15
CA LEU A 4 -23.89 35.63 -13.81
C LEU A 4 -22.45 35.29 -14.21
N LEU A 5 -21.50 36.23 -14.13
CA LEU A 5 -20.10 36.01 -14.53
C LEU A 5 -19.21 35.41 -13.43
N LEU A 6 -19.63 35.45 -12.17
CA LEU A 6 -18.84 34.93 -11.04
C LEU A 6 -18.99 33.41 -10.83
N LEU A 7 -20.08 32.81 -11.32
CA LEU A 7 -20.33 31.38 -11.22
C LEU A 7 -19.51 30.53 -12.20
N LEU A 8 -18.99 31.14 -13.28
CA LEU A 8 -18.17 30.46 -14.28
C LEU A 8 -16.70 30.32 -13.85
N LEU A 9 -16.19 31.20 -12.98
CA LEU A 9 -14.79 31.15 -12.52
C LEU A 9 -14.54 30.12 -11.41
N LEU A 10 -15.59 29.60 -10.75
CA LEU A 10 -15.47 28.54 -9.75
C LEU A 10 -15.52 27.12 -10.36
N ALA A 11 -15.81 27.00 -11.65
CA ALA A 11 -15.81 25.72 -12.36
C ALA A 11 -14.43 25.35 -12.94
N GLU A 12 -13.48 26.29 -12.99
CA GLU A 12 -12.11 26.04 -13.48
C GLU A 12 -11.17 25.52 -12.38
N SER A 13 -11.54 25.61 -11.10
CA SER A 13 -10.78 25.03 -9.99
C SER A 13 -11.28 23.62 -9.59
N GLY A 14 -11.81 22.87 -10.56
CA GLY A 14 -12.11 21.45 -10.44
C GLY A 14 -10.86 20.57 -10.42
N LEU A 15 -9.80 20.96 -9.71
CA LEU A 15 -8.61 20.15 -9.41
C LEU A 15 -8.84 19.42 -8.08
N PHE A 16 -9.90 18.62 -8.01
CA PHE A 16 -10.01 17.58 -6.97
C PHE A 16 -9.31 16.32 -7.47
N VAL A 17 -8.00 16.42 -7.72
CA VAL A 17 -7.15 15.23 -7.65
C VAL A 17 -6.96 15.02 -6.16
N SER A 18 -7.63 14.01 -5.59
CA SER A 18 -7.42 13.66 -4.18
C SER A 18 -5.95 13.28 -4.04
N GLU A 19 -5.14 14.21 -3.54
CA GLU A 19 -3.72 13.99 -3.32
C GLU A 19 -3.58 12.83 -2.33
N VAL A 20 -2.99 11.74 -2.78
CA VAL A 20 -2.70 10.59 -1.92
C VAL A 20 -1.66 11.05 -0.93
N SER A 21 -1.94 10.94 0.36
CA SER A 21 -0.97 11.39 1.37
C SER A 21 0.30 10.53 1.31
N GLU A 22 1.46 11.14 1.60
CA GLU A 22 2.75 10.44 1.68
C GLU A 22 2.67 9.24 2.63
N HIS A 23 1.92 9.38 3.73
CA HIS A 23 1.62 8.29 4.64
C HIS A 23 0.89 7.11 3.97
N GLU A 24 -0.13 7.37 3.15
CA GLU A 24 -0.84 6.31 2.43
C GLU A 24 0.03 5.63 1.37
N ILE A 25 0.93 6.37 0.73
CA ILE A 25 1.94 5.82 -0.19
C ILE A 25 2.85 4.86 0.58
N ASN A 26 3.40 5.27 1.72
CA ASN A 26 4.33 4.48 2.51
C ASN A 26 3.68 3.24 3.13
N VAL A 27 2.43 3.37 3.59
CA VAL A 27 1.65 2.23 4.08
C VAL A 27 1.38 1.21 2.95
N CYS A 28 1.05 1.67 1.74
CA CYS A 28 0.81 0.80 0.60
C CYS A 28 2.08 0.14 0.07
N GLY A 29 3.18 0.90 -0.01
CA GLY A 29 4.51 0.38 -0.36
C GLY A 29 4.99 -0.68 0.64
N THR A 30 4.74 -0.49 1.94
CA THR A 30 5.05 -1.48 2.97
C THR A 30 4.29 -2.78 2.75
N CYS A 31 3.03 -2.69 2.31
CA CYS A 31 2.23 -3.87 1.99
C CYS A 31 2.81 -4.65 0.81
N MET A 32 3.10 -3.95 -0.30
CA MET A 32 3.67 -4.57 -1.49
C MET A 32 4.99 -5.26 -1.18
N MET A 33 5.88 -4.60 -0.42
CA MET A 33 7.16 -5.17 0.00
C MET A 33 6.97 -6.44 0.83
N ALA A 34 6.05 -6.44 1.81
CA ALA A 34 5.80 -7.62 2.62
C ALA A 34 5.26 -8.81 1.79
N VAL A 35 4.46 -8.55 0.75
CA VAL A 35 3.98 -9.60 -0.16
C VAL A 35 5.13 -10.13 -1.02
N LEU A 36 5.94 -9.25 -1.61
CA LEU A 36 7.13 -9.62 -2.40
C LEU A 36 8.09 -10.50 -1.61
N VAL A 37 8.47 -10.04 -0.41
CA VAL A 37 9.38 -10.79 0.47
C VAL A 37 8.76 -12.11 0.92
N THR A 38 7.43 -12.18 1.09
CA THR A 38 6.75 -13.45 1.37
C THR A 38 6.85 -14.40 0.18
N LYS A 39 6.68 -13.91 -1.04
CA LYS A 39 6.78 -14.71 -2.27
C LYS A 39 8.20 -15.21 -2.52
N GLU A 40 9.20 -14.35 -2.31
CA GLU A 40 10.61 -14.70 -2.50
C GLU A 40 11.14 -15.69 -1.44
N LEU A 41 10.84 -15.43 -0.17
CA LEU A 41 11.37 -16.23 0.92
C LEU A 41 10.49 -17.42 1.27
N GLY A 42 9.20 -17.39 0.93
CA GLY A 42 8.25 -18.40 1.34
C GLY A 42 7.85 -18.32 2.82
N ARG A 43 7.11 -19.33 3.32
CA ARG A 43 6.35 -19.24 4.59
C ARG A 43 7.24 -19.12 5.83
N TYR A 44 8.31 -19.91 5.93
CA TYR A 44 8.99 -20.20 7.19
C TYR A 44 10.23 -19.34 7.52
N HIS A 45 10.47 -18.26 6.78
CA HIS A 45 11.65 -17.38 6.95
C HIS A 45 11.37 -16.15 7.82
N SER A 46 11.00 -16.37 9.08
CA SER A 46 10.58 -15.29 9.98
C SER A 46 11.71 -14.30 10.30
N LYS A 47 12.96 -14.76 10.43
CA LYS A 47 14.11 -13.89 10.75
C LYS A 47 14.48 -12.98 9.59
N GLU A 48 14.48 -13.53 8.37
CA GLU A 48 14.79 -12.80 7.15
C GLU A 48 13.69 -11.78 6.81
N LYS A 49 12.42 -12.11 7.07
CA LYS A 49 11.29 -11.17 7.00
C LYS A 49 11.43 -10.02 8.00
N GLU A 50 11.84 -10.31 9.25
CA GLU A 50 12.10 -9.25 10.23
C GLU A 50 13.27 -8.35 9.82
N LEU A 51 14.33 -8.92 9.24
CA LEU A 51 15.46 -8.15 8.72
C LEU A 51 15.01 -7.24 7.57
N ALA A 52 14.16 -7.73 6.67
CA ALA A 52 13.59 -6.93 5.58
C ALA A 52 12.79 -5.73 6.11
N CYS A 53 11.96 -5.92 7.14
CA CYS A 53 11.22 -4.82 7.77
C CYS A 53 12.13 -3.73 8.33
N ARG A 54 13.26 -4.12 8.96
CA ARG A 54 14.21 -3.15 9.52
C ARG A 54 14.91 -2.36 8.42
N LYS A 55 15.42 -3.04 7.39
CA LYS A 55 16.08 -2.41 6.24
C LYS A 55 15.16 -1.42 5.54
N PHE A 56 13.90 -1.80 5.32
CA PHE A 56 12.93 -0.93 4.67
C PHE A 56 12.65 0.35 5.47
N GLN A 57 12.56 0.26 6.80
CA GLN A 57 12.45 1.45 7.65
C GLN A 57 13.69 2.33 7.58
N GLU A 58 14.88 1.74 7.60
CA GLU A 58 16.16 2.47 7.53
C GLU A 58 16.32 3.20 6.18
N GLU A 59 15.91 2.57 5.08
CA GLU A 59 15.98 3.15 3.73
C GLU A 59 15.01 4.32 3.54
N LEU A 60 13.80 4.22 4.09
CA LEU A 60 12.77 5.26 3.96
C LEU A 60 12.81 6.31 5.09
N ASN A 61 13.62 6.09 6.13
CA ASN A 61 13.72 6.95 7.30
C ASN A 61 12.35 7.29 7.95
N GLU A 62 11.40 6.36 7.84
CA GLU A 62 10.00 6.55 8.22
C GLU A 62 9.68 5.77 9.51
N PRO A 63 9.53 6.44 10.66
CA PRO A 63 9.29 5.77 11.92
C PRO A 63 7.94 5.04 11.91
N GLY A 64 7.96 3.73 12.17
CA GLY A 64 6.76 2.91 12.30
C GLY A 64 6.51 1.94 11.14
N LEU A 65 7.24 2.07 10.02
CA LEU A 65 7.14 1.12 8.91
C LEU A 65 7.62 -0.28 9.30
N GLU A 66 8.64 -0.40 10.17
CA GLU A 66 9.07 -1.71 10.66
C GLU A 66 7.92 -2.41 11.41
N ARG A 67 7.20 -1.67 12.26
CA ARG A 67 6.07 -2.20 13.03
C ARG A 67 4.90 -2.59 12.13
N LEU A 68 4.63 -1.78 11.10
CA LEU A 68 3.62 -2.05 10.09
C LEU A 68 3.97 -3.32 9.29
N CYS A 69 5.18 -3.40 8.76
CA CYS A 69 5.70 -4.55 8.04
C CYS A 69 5.60 -5.85 8.86
N ARG A 70 6.06 -5.83 10.12
CA ARG A 70 5.94 -6.98 11.04
C ARG A 70 4.48 -7.38 11.32
N ARG A 71 3.54 -6.44 11.25
CA ARG A 71 2.11 -6.74 11.42
C ARG A 71 1.57 -7.42 10.16
N ILE A 72 1.91 -6.92 8.98
CA ILE A 72 1.48 -7.50 7.71
C ILE A 72 2.01 -8.94 7.55
N PHE A 73 3.29 -9.19 7.87
CA PHE A 73 3.81 -10.57 7.84
C PHE A 73 3.10 -11.52 8.80
N ARG A 74 2.71 -11.03 9.99
CA ARG A 74 1.90 -11.83 10.94
C ARG A 74 0.50 -12.10 10.40
N GLU A 75 -0.13 -11.11 9.78
CA GLU A 75 -1.44 -11.29 9.13
C GLU A 75 -1.36 -12.30 7.97
N ILE A 76 -0.28 -12.28 7.18
CA ILE A 76 -0.04 -13.26 6.11
C ILE A 76 0.19 -14.67 6.68
N ALA A 77 1.01 -14.80 7.72
CA ALA A 77 1.35 -16.10 8.30
C ALA A 77 0.16 -16.80 8.98
N ASN A 78 -0.73 -16.01 9.60
CA ASN A 78 -1.86 -16.51 10.39
C ASN A 78 -3.14 -16.80 9.59
N ASN A 79 -3.16 -16.51 8.28
CA ASN A 79 -4.33 -16.68 7.43
C ASN A 79 -3.99 -17.52 6.18
N GLU A 80 -5.01 -17.83 5.37
CA GLU A 80 -4.87 -18.47 4.04
C GLU A 80 -4.23 -17.54 2.98
N LEU A 81 -3.85 -16.33 3.37
CA LEU A 81 -3.25 -15.32 2.50
C LEU A 81 -1.92 -15.75 1.88
N TYR A 82 -1.18 -16.66 2.51
CA TYR A 82 0.07 -17.15 1.95
C TYR A 82 -0.15 -17.89 0.62
N ASP A 83 -1.16 -18.76 0.56
CA ASP A 83 -1.45 -19.55 -0.63
C ASP A 83 -1.95 -18.63 -1.76
N ASP A 84 -2.81 -17.66 -1.43
CA ASP A 84 -3.23 -16.59 -2.36
C ASP A 84 -2.04 -15.79 -2.94
N ILE A 85 -1.04 -15.45 -2.11
CA ILE A 85 0.17 -14.74 -2.57
C ILE A 85 1.00 -15.61 -3.51
N ASN A 86 1.13 -16.88 -3.17
CA ASN A 86 1.93 -17.83 -3.93
C ASN A 86 1.34 -18.09 -5.33
N ASP A 87 0.00 -18.09 -5.44
CA ASP A 87 -0.74 -18.32 -6.68
C ASP A 87 -0.83 -17.08 -7.59
N THR A 88 -0.39 -15.91 -7.12
CA THR A 88 -0.41 -14.67 -7.91
C THR A 88 0.78 -14.65 -8.89
N GLU A 89 0.52 -14.68 -10.21
CA GLU A 89 1.58 -14.74 -11.24
C GLU A 89 2.31 -13.40 -11.48
N GLU A 90 1.62 -12.25 -11.50
CA GLU A 90 2.19 -10.94 -11.87
C GLU A 90 2.62 -10.05 -10.68
N TYR A 91 3.72 -9.32 -10.89
CA TYR A 91 4.52 -8.69 -9.83
C TYR A 91 4.12 -7.25 -9.42
N ASP A 92 3.17 -6.57 -10.08
CA ASP A 92 2.88 -5.16 -9.72
C ASP A 92 1.38 -4.82 -9.59
N ARG A 93 0.58 -4.96 -10.68
CA ARG A 93 -0.85 -4.61 -10.63
C ARG A 93 -1.65 -5.53 -9.71
N ASP A 94 -1.31 -6.81 -9.70
CA ASP A 94 -1.98 -7.80 -8.85
C ASP A 94 -1.54 -7.70 -7.39
N LEU A 95 -0.34 -7.22 -7.10
CA LEU A 95 0.12 -6.96 -5.73
C LEU A 95 -0.61 -5.78 -5.09
N ILE A 96 -0.77 -4.67 -5.83
CA ILE A 96 -1.57 -3.53 -5.35
C ILE A 96 -3.02 -3.98 -5.14
N LYS A 97 -3.58 -4.74 -6.09
CA LYS A 97 -4.94 -5.28 -5.97
C LYS A 97 -5.07 -6.23 -4.78
N PHE A 98 -4.10 -7.11 -4.55
CA PHE A 98 -4.03 -8.01 -3.40
C PHE A 98 -4.00 -7.22 -2.08
N CYS A 99 -3.08 -6.26 -1.97
CA CYS A 99 -2.95 -5.38 -0.81
C CYS A 99 -4.24 -4.59 -0.50
N ARG A 100 -5.03 -4.28 -1.53
CA ARG A 100 -6.33 -3.59 -1.38
C ARG A 100 -7.49 -4.51 -1.02
N THR A 101 -7.47 -5.75 -1.49
CA THR A 101 -8.63 -6.66 -1.44
C THR A 101 -8.52 -7.73 -0.36
N LYS A 102 -7.31 -8.24 -0.14
CA LYS A 102 -7.02 -9.40 0.71
C LYS A 102 -6.37 -9.01 2.03
N LEU A 103 -5.64 -7.90 2.04
CA LEU A 103 -5.20 -7.25 3.28
C LEU A 103 -6.21 -6.15 3.66
N PRO A 104 -6.37 -5.82 4.95
CA PRO A 104 -7.44 -4.94 5.37
C PRO A 104 -7.32 -3.58 4.67
N LYS A 105 -8.46 -3.03 4.21
CA LYS A 105 -8.59 -1.76 3.44
C LYS A 105 -7.76 -0.58 3.98
N LYS A 106 -7.34 -0.65 5.25
CA LYS A 106 -6.41 0.29 5.91
C LYS A 106 -5.02 0.37 5.26
N TYR A 107 -4.59 -0.60 4.43
CA TYR A 107 -3.21 -0.65 3.95
C TYR A 107 -2.97 -0.15 2.51
N CYS A 108 -3.99 0.12 1.69
CA CYS A 108 -3.84 0.79 0.39
C CYS A 108 -5.14 1.55 -0.04
N PRO A 109 -5.66 2.49 0.76
CA PRO A 109 -6.96 3.11 0.47
C PRO A 109 -6.95 4.06 -0.75
N ALA A 110 -5.83 4.73 -1.04
CA ALA A 110 -5.84 5.94 -1.89
C ALA A 110 -5.05 5.90 -3.22
N TYR A 111 -4.28 4.85 -3.54
CA TYR A 111 -3.48 4.76 -4.80
C TYR A 111 -4.30 4.69 -6.12
N MET A 112 -5.60 5.03 -6.07
CA MET A 112 -6.55 4.97 -7.18
C MET A 112 -7.32 6.28 -7.43
N ALA A 113 -7.03 7.37 -6.73
CA ALA A 113 -7.72 8.63 -7.02
C ALA A 113 -7.15 9.39 -8.25
N SER A 114 -6.05 8.94 -8.84
CA SER A 114 -5.59 9.46 -10.12
C SER A 114 -6.10 8.56 -11.25
N LYS A 115 -7.14 9.04 -11.93
CA LYS A 115 -7.58 8.53 -13.23
C LYS A 115 -6.60 8.92 -14.32
#